data_AF-A0A3M0A6B1-F1
#
_entry.id   AF-A0A3M0A6B1-F1
#
_cell.length_a   1.000
_cell.length_b   1.000
_cell.length_c   1.000
_cell.angle_alpha   90.00
_cell.angle_beta   90.00
_cell.angle_gamma   90.00
#
_symmetry.space_group_name_H-M   'P 1'
#
loop_
_entity.id
_entity.type
_entity.pdbx_description
1 polymer ?
#
loop_
_entity_poly.entity_id
_entity_poly.type
_entity_poly.pdbx_seq_one_letter_code
_entity_poly.pdbx_strand_id
1 'polypeptide(L)'
;MKKLLLILSATAPILALPAISAACETKGQKKERLQKFANSVTEDNIVVDSKEGILASHATKDFIKFVYEQSDEFEIEIVGFAFQDFEGTLEIELKFSFKENKGKGIEVVRKIKIKGFALKDANVDEAAKKVKFKYPKIVETLLSAFDANIVVKIAPLGYEISFFKATPDPDTNTVKIEFKLKEIGTENESKTNVEFVLEGFKKTKLQILTAYLEEVKKDNLIASGILKDVEIVDAVSLDPATYKKGVFKVLKKDVDAYEVAWNTAKAVKDESKAAQAKKDLESAFKTLKSAIKEGTQS
;
A
#
# COMPACT_ATOMS: atom_id res chain seq x y z
N MET A 1 15.42 5.39 1.06
CA MET A 1 16.74 4.77 0.79
C MET A 1 16.94 4.71 -0.72
N LYS A 2 17.76 5.61 -1.29
CA LYS A 2 18.16 5.55 -2.71
C LYS A 2 19.16 4.40 -2.85
N LYS A 3 18.78 3.28 -3.48
CA LYS A 3 19.75 2.27 -3.92
C LYS A 3 20.55 2.88 -5.06
N LEU A 4 21.79 3.25 -4.77
CA LEU A 4 22.77 3.63 -5.78
C LEU A 4 23.10 2.34 -6.56
N LEU A 5 22.46 2.12 -7.70
CA LEU A 5 22.84 1.04 -8.60
C LEU A 5 24.19 1.43 -9.21
N LEU A 6 25.25 0.79 -8.72
CA LEU A 6 26.57 0.84 -9.34
C LEU A 6 26.45 0.05 -10.65
N ILE A 7 26.17 0.73 -11.76
CA ILE A 7 26.23 0.13 -13.08
C ILE A 7 27.71 -0.14 -13.35
N LEU A 8 28.15 -1.38 -13.13
CA LEU A 8 29.40 -1.86 -13.71
C LEU A 8 29.23 -1.74 -15.22
N SER A 9 29.85 -0.73 -15.81
CA SER A 9 30.00 -0.61 -17.25
C SER A 9 30.82 -1.81 -17.73
N ALA A 10 30.14 -2.89 -18.11
CA ALA A 10 30.74 -3.87 -19.00
C ALA A 10 31.11 -3.08 -20.26
N THR A 11 32.39 -2.82 -20.44
CA THR A 11 32.92 -2.18 -21.65
C THR A 11 32.50 -3.04 -22.83
N ALA A 12 31.45 -2.62 -23.53
CA ALA A 12 31.11 -3.21 -24.81
C ALA A 12 32.36 -3.13 -25.71
N PRO A 13 32.67 -4.19 -26.49
CA PRO A 13 33.82 -4.17 -27.38
C PRO A 13 33.72 -2.96 -28.31
N ILE A 14 34.76 -2.12 -28.24
CA ILE A 14 34.92 -0.93 -29.07
C ILE A 14 35.01 -1.40 -30.52
N LEU A 15 33.93 -1.23 -31.27
CA LEU A 15 33.94 -1.38 -32.72
C LEU A 15 34.67 -0.16 -33.30
N ALA A 16 36.00 -0.23 -33.35
CA ALA A 16 36.81 0.72 -34.10
C ALA A 16 36.46 0.57 -35.59
N LEU A 17 35.59 1.43 -36.09
CA LEU A 17 35.31 1.53 -37.51
C LEU A 17 36.60 2.01 -38.21
N PRO A 18 37.04 1.36 -39.30
CA PRO A 18 38.21 1.81 -40.06
C PRO A 18 37.97 3.24 -40.56
N ALA A 19 38.97 4.11 -40.36
CA ALA A 19 38.98 5.46 -40.91
C ALA A 19 39.14 5.37 -42.45
N ILE A 20 38.01 5.27 -43.16
CA ILE A 20 37.97 5.29 -44.61
C ILE A 20 38.15 6.75 -45.05
N SER A 21 39.16 7.02 -45.88
CA SER A 21 39.49 8.33 -46.42
C SER A 21 38.28 9.02 -47.07
N ALA A 22 37.89 10.19 -46.58
CA ALA A 22 36.70 10.96 -46.97
C ALA A 22 36.71 11.58 -48.40
N ALA A 23 37.59 11.12 -49.29
CA ALA A 23 37.69 11.65 -50.65
C ALA A 23 36.64 10.98 -51.57
N CYS A 24 35.58 11.73 -51.89
CA CYS A 24 34.53 11.42 -52.87
C CYS A 24 33.63 10.19 -52.57
N GLU A 25 33.03 10.13 -51.38
CA GLU A 25 31.89 9.23 -51.18
C GLU A 25 30.68 9.69 -52.01
N THR A 26 30.16 8.78 -52.82
CA THR A 26 28.89 8.96 -53.55
C THR A 26 27.71 9.09 -52.57
N LYS A 27 26.61 9.72 -53.01
CA LYS A 27 25.36 9.80 -52.22
C LYS A 27 24.87 8.42 -51.76
N GLY A 28 25.10 7.38 -52.57
CA GLY A 28 24.79 5.99 -52.23
C GLY A 28 25.62 5.46 -51.06
N GLN A 29 26.95 5.63 -51.12
CA GLN A 29 27.87 5.22 -50.04
C GLN A 29 27.56 5.92 -48.71
N LYS A 30 27.28 7.24 -48.76
CA LYS A 30 26.87 8.00 -47.56
C LYS A 30 25.59 7.45 -46.94
N LYS A 31 24.59 7.10 -47.77
CA LYS A 31 23.32 6.53 -47.28
C LYS A 31 23.53 5.15 -46.65
N GLU A 32 24.32 4.28 -47.29
CA GLU A 32 24.61 2.95 -46.77
C GLU A 32 25.36 3.02 -45.44
N ARG A 33 26.34 3.92 -45.32
CA ARG A 33 27.10 4.15 -44.09
C ARG A 33 26.22 4.67 -42.96
N LEU A 34 25.36 5.65 -43.24
CA LEU A 34 24.38 6.16 -42.28
C LEU A 34 23.38 5.06 -41.85
N GLN A 35 22.96 4.20 -42.79
CA GLN A 35 22.09 3.07 -42.48
C GLN A 35 22.78 2.03 -41.59
N LYS A 36 24.05 1.70 -41.86
CA LYS A 36 24.86 0.82 -41.00
C LYS A 36 24.98 1.37 -39.58
N PHE A 37 25.21 2.67 -39.45
CA PHE A 37 25.22 3.36 -38.16
C PHE A 37 23.85 3.33 -37.47
N ALA A 38 22.77 3.69 -38.17
CA ALA A 38 21.43 3.64 -37.62
C ALA A 38 21.05 2.22 -37.15
N ASN A 39 21.52 1.18 -37.83
CA ASN A 39 21.30 -0.22 -37.48
C ASN A 39 22.13 -0.70 -36.27
N SER A 40 23.25 -0.03 -35.95
CA SER A 40 24.08 -0.40 -34.79
C SER A 40 23.52 0.10 -33.46
N VAL A 41 22.69 1.14 -33.46
CA VAL A 41 22.04 1.67 -32.25
C VAL A 41 20.89 0.75 -31.82
N THR A 42 21.00 0.06 -30.69
CA THR A 42 19.98 -0.85 -30.15
C THR A 42 19.37 -0.30 -28.86
N GLU A 43 18.44 -1.06 -28.25
CA GLU A 43 17.90 -0.74 -26.92
C GLU A 43 19.01 -0.61 -25.86
N ASP A 44 20.08 -1.41 -25.94
CA ASP A 44 21.19 -1.38 -24.98
C ASP A 44 21.98 -0.08 -25.00
N ASN A 45 21.87 0.70 -26.09
CA ASN A 45 22.48 2.03 -26.20
C ASN A 45 21.59 3.13 -25.60
N ILE A 46 20.46 2.78 -24.98
CA ILE A 46 19.49 3.74 -24.47
C ILE A 46 19.23 3.45 -22.99
N VAL A 47 19.54 4.42 -22.16
CA VAL A 47 19.17 4.42 -20.74
C VAL A 47 17.98 5.32 -20.54
N VAL A 48 16.94 4.78 -19.92
CA VAL A 48 15.77 5.54 -19.51
C VAL A 48 15.76 5.64 -17.98
N ASP A 49 15.89 6.86 -17.48
CA ASP A 49 15.89 7.11 -16.04
C ASP A 49 14.54 6.71 -15.42
N SER A 50 14.59 5.94 -14.33
CA SER A 50 13.41 5.52 -13.56
C SER A 50 12.33 4.73 -14.33
N LYS A 51 12.69 4.05 -15.43
CA LYS A 51 11.71 3.36 -16.29
C LYS A 51 10.75 2.44 -15.54
N GLU A 52 11.23 1.69 -14.54
CA GLU A 52 10.42 0.74 -13.76
C GLU A 52 9.33 1.42 -12.90
N GLY A 53 9.46 2.71 -12.63
CA GLY A 53 8.55 3.48 -11.77
C GLY A 53 7.60 4.41 -12.51
N ILE A 54 7.66 4.45 -13.85
CA ILE A 54 6.82 5.32 -14.68
C ILE A 54 6.16 4.54 -15.81
N LEU A 55 5.00 5.01 -16.26
CA LEU A 55 4.38 4.50 -17.49
C LEU A 55 5.16 4.98 -18.72
N ALA A 56 5.11 4.21 -19.80
CA ALA A 56 5.75 4.59 -21.06
C ALA A 56 5.15 5.89 -21.63
N SER A 57 3.85 6.11 -21.47
CA SER A 57 3.15 7.35 -21.83
C SER A 57 3.62 8.60 -21.08
N HIS A 58 4.30 8.44 -19.93
CA HIS A 58 4.85 9.55 -19.16
C HIS A 58 6.34 9.81 -19.45
N ALA A 59 6.96 9.00 -20.31
CA ALA A 59 8.34 9.21 -20.70
C ALA A 59 8.47 10.46 -21.57
N THR A 60 9.42 11.34 -21.21
CA THR A 60 9.77 12.53 -22.00
C THR A 60 11.15 12.37 -22.63
N LYS A 61 11.50 13.23 -23.60
CA LYS A 61 12.85 13.22 -24.22
C LYS A 61 13.96 13.34 -23.17
N ASP A 62 13.73 14.09 -22.10
CA ASP A 62 14.72 14.36 -21.05
C ASP A 62 15.08 13.12 -20.20
N PHE A 63 14.21 12.09 -20.19
CA PHE A 63 14.49 10.85 -19.48
C PHE A 63 15.34 9.87 -20.28
N ILE A 64 15.54 10.14 -21.57
CA ILE A 64 16.19 9.23 -22.50
C ILE A 64 17.63 9.71 -22.73
N LYS A 65 18.58 8.90 -22.28
CA LYS A 65 20.01 9.14 -22.45
C LYS A 65 20.58 8.10 -23.39
N PHE A 66 21.30 8.55 -24.39
CA PHE A 66 22.04 7.64 -25.26
C PHE A 66 23.39 7.31 -24.62
N VAL A 67 23.58 6.04 -24.29
CA VAL A 67 24.88 5.48 -23.90
C VAL A 67 25.59 5.03 -25.17
N TYR A 68 25.96 6.04 -25.95
CA TYR A 68 26.74 5.89 -27.16
C TYR A 68 27.81 6.98 -27.09
N GLU A 69 29.07 6.64 -27.34
CA GLU A 69 30.10 7.66 -27.53
C GLU A 69 29.63 8.54 -28.69
N GLN A 70 29.40 9.83 -28.43
CA GLN A 70 28.90 10.72 -29.46
C GLN A 70 29.84 10.63 -30.67
N SER A 71 29.35 10.04 -31.75
CA SER A 71 30.10 10.04 -32.99
C SER A 71 30.30 11.50 -33.39
N ASP A 72 31.53 11.88 -33.73
CA ASP A 72 31.82 13.20 -34.28
C ASP A 72 31.19 13.42 -35.65
N GLU A 73 30.68 12.35 -36.26
CA GLU A 73 30.17 12.34 -37.62
C GLU A 73 28.62 12.33 -37.67
N PHE A 74 27.96 11.65 -36.73
CA PHE A 74 26.52 11.43 -36.76
C PHE A 74 25.76 12.22 -35.68
N GLU A 75 24.54 12.60 -35.98
CA GLU A 75 23.58 13.21 -35.06
C GLU A 75 22.34 12.33 -34.95
N ILE A 76 21.86 12.12 -33.72
CA ILE A 76 20.67 11.35 -33.38
C ILE A 76 19.64 12.29 -32.78
N GLU A 77 18.45 12.34 -33.35
CA GLU A 77 17.32 13.14 -32.88
C GLU A 77 16.12 12.24 -32.59
N ILE A 78 15.49 12.39 -31.42
CA ILE A 78 14.20 11.75 -31.14
C ILE A 78 13.10 12.58 -31.80
N VAL A 79 12.43 12.01 -32.80
CA VAL A 79 11.39 12.68 -33.58
C VAL A 79 9.97 12.22 -33.26
N GLY A 80 9.81 11.05 -32.64
CA GLY A 80 8.50 10.49 -32.32
C GLY A 80 8.50 9.52 -31.15
N PHE A 81 7.30 9.30 -30.61
CA PHE A 81 7.03 8.35 -29.54
C PHE A 81 5.74 7.59 -29.86
N ALA A 82 5.75 6.29 -29.57
CA ALA A 82 4.56 5.46 -29.46
C ALA A 82 4.70 4.60 -28.20
N PHE A 83 3.62 4.40 -27.46
CA PHE A 83 3.68 3.72 -26.16
C PHE A 83 2.59 2.65 -26.05
N GLN A 84 2.90 1.62 -25.28
CA GLN A 84 2.01 0.50 -24.94
C GLN A 84 2.12 0.24 -23.43
N ASP A 85 1.40 1.03 -22.63
CA ASP A 85 1.51 1.00 -21.17
C ASP A 85 1.14 -0.37 -20.56
N PHE A 86 0.25 -1.13 -21.19
CA PHE A 86 -0.11 -2.49 -20.75
C PHE A 86 1.01 -3.52 -21.01
N GLU A 87 1.91 -3.24 -21.96
CA GLU A 87 3.11 -4.05 -22.23
C GLU A 87 4.35 -3.47 -21.55
N GLY A 88 4.24 -2.33 -20.85
CA GLY A 88 5.39 -1.62 -20.27
C GLY A 88 6.44 -1.29 -21.31
N THR A 89 6.01 -0.83 -22.48
CA THR A 89 6.90 -0.62 -23.62
C THR A 89 6.75 0.75 -24.27
N LEU A 90 7.88 1.37 -24.60
CA LEU A 90 8.00 2.62 -25.36
C LEU A 90 8.71 2.34 -26.70
N GLU A 91 8.09 2.68 -27.82
CA GLU A 91 8.75 2.77 -29.12
C GLU A 91 9.15 4.22 -29.37
N ILE A 92 10.45 4.47 -29.54
CA ILE A 92 10.97 5.77 -29.94
C ILE A 92 11.35 5.78 -31.41
N GLU A 93 11.04 6.86 -32.10
CA GLU A 93 11.45 7.08 -33.48
C GLU A 93 12.67 8.00 -33.50
N LEU A 94 13.79 7.45 -33.95
CA LEU A 94 15.09 8.11 -34.04
C LEU A 94 15.38 8.49 -35.48
N LYS A 95 15.74 9.76 -35.68
CA LYS A 95 16.25 10.28 -36.94
C LYS A 95 17.76 10.42 -36.84
N PHE A 96 18.45 9.82 -37.81
CA PHE A 96 19.89 9.83 -37.95
C PHE A 96 20.28 10.72 -39.12
N SER A 97 21.28 11.58 -38.91
CA SER A 97 21.83 12.45 -39.96
C SER A 97 23.33 12.67 -39.76
N PHE A 98 24.01 13.22 -40.78
CA PHE A 98 25.41 13.64 -40.66
C PHE A 98 25.49 15.06 -40.07
N LYS A 99 26.39 15.29 -39.10
CA LYS A 99 26.55 16.60 -38.44
C LYS A 99 26.89 17.73 -39.42
N GLU A 100 27.65 17.43 -40.47
CA GLU A 100 28.04 18.42 -41.50
C GLU A 100 26.85 18.95 -42.32
N ASN A 101 25.68 18.29 -42.29
CA ASN A 101 24.55 18.58 -43.16
C ASN A 101 23.22 18.70 -42.40
N LYS A 102 23.23 19.30 -41.19
CA LYS A 102 22.04 19.44 -40.34
C LYS A 102 20.80 19.88 -41.13
N GLY A 103 19.86 18.96 -41.33
CA GLY A 103 18.55 19.21 -41.95
C GLY A 103 18.51 19.38 -43.48
N LYS A 104 19.61 19.15 -44.21
CA LYS A 104 19.64 19.28 -45.68
C LYS A 104 20.23 18.06 -46.41
N GLY A 105 20.40 16.94 -45.69
CA GLY A 105 21.13 15.77 -46.15
C GLY A 105 20.29 14.49 -46.28
N ILE A 106 20.99 13.37 -46.42
CA ILE A 106 20.40 12.03 -46.30
C ILE A 106 20.03 11.82 -44.84
N GLU A 107 18.79 11.40 -44.60
CA GLU A 107 18.29 11.02 -43.29
C GLU A 107 17.89 9.54 -43.30
N VAL A 108 18.10 8.89 -42.17
CA VAL A 108 17.60 7.53 -41.90
C VAL A 108 16.74 7.62 -40.65
N VAL A 109 15.55 7.04 -40.70
CA VAL A 109 14.64 6.97 -39.55
C VAL A 109 14.54 5.52 -39.10
N ARG A 110 14.64 5.29 -37.79
CA ARG A 110 14.53 3.96 -37.19
C ARG A 110 13.71 4.02 -35.92
N LYS A 111 12.89 2.99 -35.73
CA LYS A 111 12.12 2.77 -34.51
C LYS A 111 12.84 1.80 -33.59
N ILE A 112 12.91 2.13 -32.31
CA ILE A 112 13.51 1.28 -31.28
C ILE A 112 12.49 1.07 -30.16
N LYS A 113 12.19 -0.21 -29.87
CA LYS A 113 11.25 -0.63 -28.81
C LYS A 113 12.05 -0.84 -27.52
N ILE A 114 11.72 -0.10 -26.46
CA ILE A 114 12.35 -0.11 -25.14
C ILE A 114 11.36 -0.71 -24.13
N LYS A 115 11.77 -1.77 -23.43
CA LYS A 115 10.93 -2.49 -22.47
C LYS A 115 11.30 -2.20 -21.02
N GLY A 116 10.41 -2.61 -20.12
CA GLY A 116 10.61 -2.55 -18.67
C GLY A 116 10.06 -1.29 -18.02
N PHE A 117 9.10 -0.62 -18.66
CA PHE A 117 8.30 0.42 -18.01
C PHE A 117 7.29 -0.20 -17.03
N ALA A 118 6.77 0.62 -16.12
CA ALA A 118 5.69 0.18 -15.25
C ALA A 118 4.47 -0.23 -16.08
N LEU A 119 3.79 -1.30 -15.65
CA LEU A 119 2.60 -1.78 -16.31
C LEU A 119 1.38 -1.01 -15.81
N LYS A 120 0.56 -0.55 -16.76
CA LYS A 120 -0.80 -0.10 -16.48
C LYS A 120 -1.73 -1.31 -16.37
N ASP A 121 -2.67 -1.24 -15.44
CA ASP A 121 -3.68 -2.29 -15.28
C ASP A 121 -4.64 -2.31 -16.47
N ALA A 122 -4.94 -3.49 -17.00
CA ALA A 122 -5.77 -3.64 -18.20
C ALA A 122 -7.19 -3.04 -18.09
N ASN A 123 -7.70 -2.89 -16.87
CA ASN A 123 -9.03 -2.35 -16.59
C ASN A 123 -9.01 -1.46 -15.34
N VAL A 124 -9.67 -0.29 -15.42
CA VAL A 124 -9.90 0.65 -14.32
C VAL A 124 -10.50 -0.02 -13.08
N ASP A 125 -11.41 -0.98 -13.24
CA ASP A 125 -12.04 -1.70 -12.12
C ASP A 125 -11.02 -2.56 -11.34
N GLU A 126 -10.06 -3.17 -12.04
CA GLU A 126 -8.97 -3.93 -11.38
C GLU A 126 -7.94 -3.01 -10.73
N ALA A 127 -7.65 -1.86 -11.36
CA ALA A 127 -6.80 -0.82 -10.78
C ALA A 127 -7.41 -0.25 -9.50
N ALA A 128 -8.73 -0.05 -9.46
CA ALA A 128 -9.44 0.49 -8.31
C ALA A 128 -9.24 -0.36 -7.04
N LYS A 129 -9.15 -1.69 -7.16
CA LYS A 129 -8.85 -2.60 -6.03
C LYS A 129 -7.47 -2.38 -5.42
N LYS A 130 -6.54 -1.75 -6.13
CA LYS A 130 -5.17 -1.46 -5.66
C LYS A 130 -5.02 -0.08 -5.02
N VAL A 131 -6.06 0.75 -5.07
CA VAL A 131 -6.07 2.06 -4.40
C VAL A 131 -5.89 1.86 -2.90
N LYS A 132 -5.06 2.69 -2.29
CA LYS A 132 -4.80 2.68 -0.84
C LYS A 132 -5.10 4.04 -0.24
N PHE A 133 -5.70 4.04 0.95
CA PHE A 133 -5.90 5.24 1.74
C PHE A 133 -5.06 5.16 3.01
N LYS A 134 -4.48 6.30 3.41
CA LYS A 134 -3.78 6.44 4.69
C LYS A 134 -4.27 7.70 5.41
N TYR A 135 -4.22 7.66 6.73
CA TYR A 135 -4.56 8.79 7.57
C TYR A 135 -3.39 9.11 8.52
N PRO A 136 -2.88 10.36 8.53
CA PRO A 136 -1.77 10.74 9.40
C PRO A 136 -2.11 10.54 10.88
N LYS A 137 -1.23 9.86 11.62
CA LYS A 137 -1.37 9.63 13.08
C LYS A 137 -2.74 9.04 13.48
N ILE A 138 -3.27 8.12 12.67
CA ILE A 138 -4.60 7.52 12.89
C ILE A 138 -4.78 6.95 14.31
N VAL A 139 -3.74 6.29 14.85
CA VAL A 139 -3.75 5.68 16.19
C VAL A 139 -3.80 6.69 17.35
N GLU A 140 -3.47 7.96 17.08
CA GLU A 140 -3.53 9.06 18.06
C GLU A 140 -4.81 9.91 17.89
N THR A 141 -5.53 9.74 16.79
CA THR A 141 -6.65 10.60 16.38
C THR A 141 -7.98 9.96 16.74
N LEU A 142 -8.82 10.68 17.47
CA LEU A 142 -10.22 10.25 17.71
C LEU A 142 -11.02 10.33 16.41
N LEU A 143 -11.95 9.41 16.20
CA LEU A 143 -12.82 9.44 15.02
C LEU A 143 -13.63 10.76 14.93
N SER A 144 -14.01 11.35 16.07
CA SER A 144 -14.69 12.66 16.11
C SER A 144 -13.85 13.82 15.59
N ALA A 145 -12.52 13.65 15.49
CA ALA A 145 -11.58 14.61 14.92
C ALA A 145 -11.15 14.22 13.49
N PHE A 146 -11.87 13.30 12.85
CA PHE A 146 -11.63 12.92 11.47
C PHE A 146 -11.81 14.11 10.53
N ASP A 147 -10.82 14.35 9.67
CA ASP A 147 -10.87 15.31 8.57
C ASP A 147 -10.62 14.60 7.24
N ALA A 148 -11.61 14.62 6.35
CA ALA A 148 -11.52 13.99 5.03
C ALA A 148 -10.44 14.62 4.14
N ASN A 149 -10.05 15.87 4.39
CA ASN A 149 -9.09 16.61 3.57
C ASN A 149 -7.64 16.15 3.78
N ILE A 150 -7.31 15.55 4.92
CA ILE A 150 -5.96 15.07 5.23
C ILE A 150 -5.76 13.59 4.87
N VAL A 151 -6.79 12.93 4.32
CA VAL A 151 -6.69 11.56 3.83
C VAL A 151 -5.72 11.50 2.65
N VAL A 152 -4.65 10.73 2.80
CA VAL A 152 -3.68 10.49 1.74
C VAL A 152 -4.23 9.43 0.79
N LYS A 153 -4.47 9.85 -0.44
CA LYS A 153 -5.03 9.05 -1.54
C LYS A 153 -3.89 8.51 -2.41
N ILE A 154 -3.74 7.19 -2.51
CA ILE A 154 -2.68 6.55 -3.29
C ILE A 154 -3.34 5.76 -4.41
N ALA A 155 -3.38 6.35 -5.61
CA ALA A 155 -3.87 5.70 -6.82
C ALA A 155 -2.74 4.94 -7.55
N PRO A 156 -3.05 3.85 -8.29
CA PRO A 156 -2.10 3.23 -9.21
C PRO A 156 -1.65 4.18 -10.32
N LEU A 157 -0.50 3.90 -10.92
CA LEU A 157 0.05 4.71 -12.02
C LEU A 157 -0.91 4.76 -13.21
N GLY A 158 -1.12 5.95 -13.77
CA GLY A 158 -2.02 6.18 -14.91
C GLY A 158 -3.48 6.41 -14.54
N TYR A 159 -3.78 6.53 -13.25
CA TYR A 159 -5.14 6.75 -12.74
C TYR A 159 -5.19 7.87 -11.71
N GLU A 160 -6.37 8.46 -11.57
CA GLU A 160 -6.71 9.47 -10.58
C GLU A 160 -8.06 9.15 -9.90
N ILE A 161 -8.26 9.66 -8.68
CA ILE A 161 -9.54 9.50 -7.98
C ILE A 161 -10.49 10.61 -8.45
N SER A 162 -11.54 10.24 -9.18
CA SER A 162 -12.55 11.15 -9.73
C SER A 162 -13.70 11.45 -8.78
N PHE A 163 -14.04 10.50 -7.91
CA PHE A 163 -15.03 10.65 -6.84
C PHE A 163 -14.44 10.17 -5.53
N PHE A 164 -14.70 10.90 -4.45
CA PHE A 164 -14.27 10.54 -3.11
C PHE A 164 -15.27 11.04 -2.07
N LYS A 165 -15.76 10.12 -1.25
CA LYS A 165 -16.60 10.40 -0.10
C LYS A 165 -16.14 9.56 1.09
N ALA A 166 -15.96 10.19 2.23
CA ALA A 166 -15.57 9.53 3.47
C ALA A 166 -16.65 9.77 4.53
N THR A 167 -17.14 8.69 5.14
CA THR A 167 -18.23 8.71 6.12
C THR A 167 -17.75 8.03 7.40
N PRO A 168 -17.55 8.78 8.50
CA PRO A 168 -17.24 8.21 9.81
C PRO A 168 -18.37 7.32 10.31
N ASP A 169 -18.01 6.17 10.87
CA ASP A 169 -18.93 5.24 11.54
C ASP A 169 -18.52 5.12 13.03
N PRO A 170 -19.25 5.78 13.95
CA PRO A 170 -18.94 5.79 15.37
C PRO A 170 -19.14 4.44 16.06
N ASP A 171 -19.98 3.56 15.51
CA ASP A 171 -20.30 2.27 16.12
C ASP A 171 -19.14 1.29 15.92
N THR A 172 -18.55 1.29 14.72
CA THR A 172 -17.39 0.46 14.40
C THR A 172 -16.06 1.15 14.66
N ASN A 173 -16.06 2.45 14.95
CA ASN A 173 -14.86 3.29 15.08
C ASN A 173 -13.99 3.27 13.81
N THR A 174 -14.64 3.34 12.64
CA THR A 174 -14.00 3.29 11.32
C THR A 174 -14.47 4.47 10.45
N VAL A 175 -13.84 4.64 9.28
CA VAL A 175 -14.34 5.52 8.22
C VAL A 175 -14.56 4.72 6.97
N LYS A 176 -15.82 4.69 6.49
CA LYS A 176 -16.16 4.11 5.18
C LYS A 176 -15.81 5.12 4.08
N ILE A 177 -14.96 4.70 3.15
CA ILE A 177 -14.57 5.48 1.98
C ILE A 177 -15.25 4.88 0.76
N GLU A 178 -16.00 5.69 0.04
CA GLU A 178 -16.56 5.38 -1.27
C GLU A 178 -15.80 6.21 -2.31
N PHE A 179 -15.26 5.56 -3.34
CA PHE A 179 -14.51 6.27 -4.37
C PHE A 179 -14.76 5.70 -5.77
N LYS A 180 -14.42 6.50 -6.78
CA LYS A 180 -14.25 6.03 -8.16
C LYS A 180 -12.86 6.36 -8.66
N LEU A 181 -12.37 5.51 -9.55
CA LEU A 181 -11.08 5.68 -10.18
C LEU A 181 -11.30 6.02 -11.66
N LYS A 182 -10.58 7.00 -12.18
CA LYS A 182 -10.60 7.43 -13.58
C LYS A 182 -9.21 7.30 -14.18
N GLU A 183 -9.15 6.86 -15.42
CA GLU A 183 -7.91 6.81 -16.19
C GLU A 183 -7.50 8.23 -16.62
N ILE A 184 -6.24 8.60 -16.40
CA ILE A 184 -5.75 9.95 -16.68
C ILE A 184 -5.83 10.23 -18.18
N GLY A 185 -6.43 11.37 -18.54
CA GLY A 185 -6.55 11.83 -19.93
C GLY A 185 -7.67 11.16 -20.74
N THR A 186 -8.50 10.31 -20.14
CA THR A 186 -9.66 9.69 -20.79
C THR A 186 -10.93 9.95 -19.97
N GLU A 187 -12.11 9.59 -20.47
CA GLU A 187 -13.37 9.57 -19.69
C GLU A 187 -13.69 8.18 -19.12
N ASN A 188 -12.73 7.26 -19.15
CA ASN A 188 -12.89 5.89 -18.69
C ASN A 188 -12.80 5.85 -17.15
N GLU A 189 -13.89 5.50 -16.49
CA GLU A 189 -14.04 5.48 -15.03
C GLU A 189 -14.51 4.09 -14.57
N SER A 190 -14.19 3.72 -13.33
CA SER A 190 -14.74 2.54 -12.67
C SER A 190 -16.27 2.59 -12.68
N LYS A 191 -16.91 1.48 -13.04
CA LYS A 191 -18.36 1.43 -13.29
C LYS A 191 -19.17 1.69 -12.03
N THR A 192 -18.68 1.19 -10.90
CA THR A 192 -19.33 1.29 -9.59
C THR A 192 -18.41 1.99 -8.60
N ASN A 193 -19.01 2.55 -7.54
CA ASN A 193 -18.23 3.00 -6.40
C ASN A 193 -17.53 1.79 -5.77
N VAL A 194 -16.25 1.96 -5.46
CA VAL A 194 -15.47 1.00 -4.69
C VAL A 194 -15.46 1.44 -3.23
N GLU A 195 -15.63 0.47 -2.34
CA GLU A 195 -15.63 0.70 -0.90
C GLU A 195 -14.28 0.33 -0.29
N PHE A 196 -13.82 1.15 0.65
CA PHE A 196 -12.64 0.90 1.46
C PHE A 196 -12.95 1.28 2.91
N VAL A 197 -12.51 0.45 3.87
CA VAL A 197 -12.69 0.74 5.30
C VAL A 197 -11.35 1.17 5.89
N LEU A 198 -11.31 2.40 6.40
CA LEU A 198 -10.16 2.93 7.10
C LEU A 198 -10.33 2.72 8.61
N GLU A 199 -9.47 1.87 9.17
CA GLU A 199 -9.50 1.43 10.57
C GLU A 199 -8.28 1.93 11.36
N GLY A 200 -8.33 1.80 12.69
CA GLY A 200 -7.20 2.09 13.57
C GLY A 200 -7.24 3.46 14.26
N PHE A 201 -8.39 4.14 14.25
CA PHE A 201 -8.60 5.37 15.01
C PHE A 201 -8.46 5.12 16.52
N LYS A 202 -8.00 6.14 17.24
CA LYS A 202 -7.96 6.11 18.70
C LYS A 202 -9.35 5.89 19.26
N LYS A 203 -9.51 4.85 20.07
CA LYS A 203 -10.76 4.58 20.78
C LYS A 203 -10.93 5.54 21.95
N THR A 204 -12.17 5.94 22.20
CA THR A 204 -12.54 6.66 23.43
C THR A 204 -12.42 5.74 24.64
N LYS A 205 -12.30 6.31 25.84
CA LYS A 205 -12.31 5.55 27.10
C LYS A 205 -13.62 4.77 27.24
N LEU A 206 -14.76 5.33 26.82
CA LEU A 206 -16.03 4.61 26.79
C LEU A 206 -16.01 3.42 25.83
N GLN A 207 -15.49 3.57 24.61
CA GLN A 207 -15.37 2.44 23.67
C GLN A 207 -14.46 1.33 24.22
N ILE A 208 -13.36 1.71 24.88
CA ILE A 208 -12.46 0.77 25.56
C ILE A 208 -13.19 0.04 26.70
N LEU A 209 -13.99 0.76 27.50
CA LEU A 209 -14.79 0.18 28.56
C LEU A 209 -15.87 -0.77 28.02
N THR A 210 -16.61 -0.39 26.98
CA THR A 210 -17.65 -1.21 26.36
C THR A 210 -17.08 -2.52 25.80
N ALA A 211 -15.93 -2.44 25.10
CA ALA A 211 -15.25 -3.64 24.61
C ALA A 211 -14.86 -4.58 25.75
N TYR A 212 -14.35 -4.03 26.86
CA TYR A 212 -13.99 -4.82 28.03
C TYR A 212 -15.21 -5.44 28.73
N LEU A 213 -16.32 -4.68 28.86
CA LEU A 213 -17.58 -5.18 29.42
C LEU A 213 -18.10 -6.41 28.68
N GLU A 214 -18.00 -6.41 27.35
CA GLU A 214 -18.40 -7.57 26.53
C GLU A 214 -17.44 -8.74 26.77
N GLU A 215 -16.12 -8.52 26.74
CA GLU A 215 -15.12 -9.55 27.02
C GLU A 215 -15.36 -10.26 28.36
N VAL A 216 -15.67 -9.51 29.41
CA VAL A 216 -15.86 -10.06 30.76
C VAL A 216 -17.32 -10.33 31.12
N LYS A 217 -18.25 -10.26 30.15
CA LYS A 217 -19.64 -10.66 30.40
C LYS A 217 -19.73 -12.12 30.85
N LYS A 218 -20.62 -12.42 31.80
CA LYS A 218 -20.75 -13.75 32.43
C LYS A 218 -20.78 -14.91 31.43
N ASP A 219 -21.57 -14.78 30.36
CA ASP A 219 -21.65 -15.80 29.30
C ASP A 219 -20.28 -16.05 28.63
N ASN A 220 -19.49 -15.00 28.40
CA ASN A 220 -18.15 -15.08 27.84
C ASN A 220 -17.14 -15.63 28.85
N LEU A 221 -17.34 -15.40 30.16
CA LEU A 221 -16.53 -16.04 31.21
C LEU A 221 -16.77 -17.56 31.28
N ILE A 222 -18.01 -18.01 31.04
CA ILE A 222 -18.34 -19.43 30.93
C ILE A 222 -17.71 -19.99 29.64
N ALA A 223 -17.90 -19.33 28.51
CA ALA A 223 -17.38 -19.78 27.21
C ALA A 223 -15.84 -19.86 27.18
N SER A 224 -15.15 -18.92 27.85
CA SER A 224 -13.67 -18.88 27.93
C SER A 224 -13.07 -19.86 28.94
N GLY A 225 -13.89 -20.61 29.70
CA GLY A 225 -13.41 -21.59 30.66
C GLY A 225 -13.21 -21.06 32.08
N ILE A 226 -13.36 -19.75 32.32
CA ILE A 226 -13.10 -19.15 33.65
C ILE A 226 -14.16 -19.57 34.66
N LEU A 227 -15.43 -19.52 34.26
CA LEU A 227 -16.57 -19.97 35.09
C LEU A 227 -17.16 -21.28 34.58
N LYS A 228 -16.47 -21.96 33.66
CA LYS A 228 -16.89 -23.26 33.14
C LYS A 228 -16.68 -24.32 34.21
N ASP A 229 -17.70 -25.13 34.46
CA ASP A 229 -17.64 -26.22 35.44
C ASP A 229 -17.30 -25.76 36.88
N VAL A 230 -17.48 -24.47 37.17
CA VAL A 230 -17.31 -23.88 38.51
C VAL A 230 -18.65 -23.89 39.24
N GLU A 231 -18.71 -24.59 40.36
CA GLU A 231 -19.89 -24.63 41.23
C GLU A 231 -19.95 -23.36 42.09
N ILE A 232 -21.05 -22.61 41.99
CA ILE A 232 -21.29 -21.42 42.81
C ILE A 232 -21.98 -21.85 44.11
N VAL A 233 -21.32 -21.62 45.25
CA VAL A 233 -21.77 -22.08 46.57
C VAL A 233 -22.15 -20.92 47.46
N ASP A 234 -23.30 -21.02 48.12
CA ASP A 234 -23.74 -20.08 49.16
C ASP A 234 -23.20 -20.53 50.53
N ALA A 235 -21.97 -20.13 50.84
CA ALA A 235 -21.26 -20.49 52.08
C ALA A 235 -20.42 -19.33 52.62
N VAL A 236 -20.01 -19.43 53.89
CA VAL A 236 -19.16 -18.41 54.53
C VAL A 236 -17.72 -18.47 53.99
N SER A 237 -17.21 -19.69 53.80
CA SER A 237 -15.86 -19.99 53.33
C SER A 237 -15.83 -21.26 52.47
N LEU A 238 -14.85 -21.35 51.57
CA LEU A 238 -14.50 -22.60 50.89
C LEU A 238 -13.33 -23.26 51.62
N ASP A 239 -13.48 -24.54 51.94
CA ASP A 239 -12.38 -25.39 52.38
C ASP A 239 -12.07 -26.42 51.27
N PRO A 240 -10.97 -26.23 50.50
CA PRO A 240 -10.56 -27.15 49.46
C PRO A 240 -10.47 -28.62 49.88
N ALA A 241 -10.21 -28.92 51.16
CA ALA A 241 -10.10 -30.28 51.65
C ALA A 241 -11.44 -31.05 51.69
N THR A 242 -12.56 -30.33 51.55
CA THR A 242 -13.92 -30.90 51.66
C THR A 242 -14.52 -31.36 50.32
N TYR A 243 -13.82 -31.16 49.20
CA TYR A 243 -14.28 -31.60 47.88
C TYR A 243 -13.15 -32.18 47.03
N LYS A 244 -13.55 -33.08 46.11
CA LYS A 244 -12.65 -33.85 45.24
C LYS A 244 -11.77 -32.95 44.38
N LYS A 245 -10.53 -33.39 44.18
CA LYS A 245 -9.63 -32.80 43.19
C LYS A 245 -10.27 -32.73 41.81
N GLY A 246 -10.04 -31.63 41.09
CA GLY A 246 -10.69 -31.33 39.80
C GLY A 246 -12.08 -30.69 39.89
N VAL A 247 -12.68 -30.58 41.09
CA VAL A 247 -13.92 -29.80 41.29
C VAL A 247 -13.54 -28.37 41.64
N PHE A 248 -14.06 -27.40 40.88
CA PHE A 248 -13.85 -25.99 41.11
C PHE A 248 -15.08 -25.37 41.78
N LYS A 249 -14.86 -24.59 42.85
CA LYS A 249 -15.92 -23.89 43.56
C LYS A 249 -15.59 -22.41 43.70
N VAL A 250 -16.63 -21.57 43.74
CA VAL A 250 -16.54 -20.14 44.04
C VAL A 250 -17.67 -19.76 44.97
N LEU A 251 -17.45 -18.82 45.89
CA LEU A 251 -18.52 -18.35 46.76
C LEU A 251 -19.45 -17.43 45.97
N LYS A 252 -20.76 -17.58 46.22
CA LYS A 252 -21.79 -16.71 45.65
C LYS A 252 -21.51 -15.23 45.93
N LYS A 253 -21.03 -14.90 47.14
CA LYS A 253 -20.67 -13.51 47.50
C LYS A 253 -19.61 -12.89 46.58
N ASP A 254 -18.67 -13.67 46.06
CA ASP A 254 -17.62 -13.19 45.16
C ASP A 254 -18.15 -12.98 43.74
N VAL A 255 -19.07 -13.85 43.31
CA VAL A 255 -19.80 -13.69 42.03
C VAL A 255 -20.70 -12.46 42.08
N ASP A 256 -21.47 -12.28 43.15
CA ASP A 256 -22.37 -11.14 43.34
C ASP A 256 -21.58 -9.82 43.39
N ALA A 257 -20.43 -9.79 44.08
CA ALA A 257 -19.55 -8.62 44.12
C ALA A 257 -19.02 -8.25 42.72
N TYR A 258 -18.67 -9.26 41.91
CA TYR A 258 -18.29 -9.05 40.51
C TYR A 258 -19.45 -8.51 39.66
N GLU A 259 -20.65 -9.09 39.79
CA GLU A 259 -21.84 -8.64 39.04
C GLU A 259 -22.22 -7.19 39.39
N VAL A 260 -22.07 -6.77 40.64
CA VAL A 260 -22.24 -5.36 41.06
C VAL A 260 -21.22 -4.45 40.36
N ALA A 261 -19.94 -4.83 40.33
CA ALA A 261 -18.90 -4.06 39.66
C ALA A 261 -19.16 -3.96 38.14
N TRP A 262 -19.58 -5.06 37.51
CA TRP A 262 -19.91 -5.10 36.08
C TRP A 262 -21.11 -4.21 35.75
N ASN A 263 -22.20 -4.29 36.54
CA ASN A 263 -23.38 -3.43 36.37
C ASN A 263 -23.06 -1.95 36.60
N THR A 264 -22.23 -1.65 37.61
CA THR A 264 -21.76 -0.28 37.88
C THR A 264 -20.97 0.27 36.70
N ALA A 265 -20.03 -0.50 36.17
CA ALA A 265 -19.24 -0.12 35.00
C ALA A 265 -20.10 0.05 33.74
N LYS A 266 -21.08 -0.83 33.51
CA LYS A 266 -22.05 -0.75 32.39
C LYS A 266 -22.91 0.52 32.44
N ALA A 267 -23.22 1.03 33.63
CA ALA A 267 -24.01 2.24 33.81
C ALA A 267 -23.22 3.53 33.46
N VAL A 268 -21.89 3.46 33.31
CA VAL A 268 -21.08 4.65 33.00
C VAL A 268 -21.31 5.12 31.57
N LYS A 269 -21.80 6.36 31.43
CA LYS A 269 -21.96 7.10 30.16
C LYS A 269 -21.02 8.29 30.01
N ASP A 270 -20.28 8.61 31.07
CA ASP A 270 -19.38 9.76 31.14
C ASP A 270 -17.94 9.32 30.78
N GLU A 271 -17.41 9.92 29.72
CA GLU A 271 -16.06 9.68 29.20
C GLU A 271 -14.96 9.89 30.25
N SER A 272 -15.16 10.85 31.15
CA SER A 272 -14.19 11.14 32.21
C SER A 272 -14.09 10.03 33.26
N LYS A 273 -15.20 9.29 33.48
CA LYS A 273 -15.31 8.21 34.48
C LYS A 273 -14.96 6.82 33.93
N ALA A 274 -15.03 6.65 32.61
CA ALA A 274 -14.88 5.35 31.97
C ALA A 274 -13.56 4.63 32.28
N ALA A 275 -12.44 5.37 32.36
CA ALA A 275 -11.13 4.78 32.67
C ALA A 275 -11.07 4.17 34.09
N GLN A 276 -11.64 4.87 35.08
CA GLN A 276 -11.69 4.38 36.45
C GLN A 276 -12.63 3.18 36.58
N ALA A 277 -13.81 3.25 35.95
CA ALA A 277 -14.76 2.14 35.94
C ALA A 277 -14.18 0.85 35.33
N LYS A 278 -13.39 0.96 34.26
CA LYS A 278 -12.66 -0.18 33.69
C LYS A 278 -11.68 -0.77 34.71
N LYS A 279 -10.90 0.07 35.38
CA LYS A 279 -9.91 -0.35 36.38
C LYS A 279 -10.58 -1.06 37.56
N ASP A 280 -11.72 -0.56 38.03
CA ASP A 280 -12.48 -1.17 39.13
C ASP A 280 -13.05 -2.53 38.72
N LEU A 281 -13.59 -2.63 37.50
CA LEU A 281 -14.07 -3.89 36.94
C LEU A 281 -12.93 -4.91 36.76
N GLU A 282 -11.76 -4.49 36.27
CA GLU A 282 -10.57 -5.34 36.18
C GLU A 282 -10.14 -5.89 37.55
N SER A 283 -10.23 -5.06 38.59
CA SER A 283 -9.91 -5.47 39.95
C SER A 283 -10.92 -6.50 40.49
N ALA A 284 -12.22 -6.27 40.26
CA ALA A 284 -13.27 -7.22 40.63
C ALA A 284 -13.11 -8.55 39.89
N PHE A 285 -12.82 -8.50 38.59
CA PHE A 285 -12.56 -9.69 37.76
C PHE A 285 -11.36 -10.51 38.25
N LYS A 286 -10.24 -9.85 38.58
CA LYS A 286 -9.07 -10.52 39.18
C LYS A 286 -9.41 -11.19 40.51
N THR A 287 -10.17 -10.49 41.35
CA THR A 287 -10.62 -11.00 42.65
C THR A 287 -11.48 -12.25 42.48
N LEU A 288 -12.47 -12.21 41.58
CA LEU A 288 -13.30 -13.37 41.23
C LEU A 288 -12.45 -14.56 40.77
N LYS A 289 -11.50 -14.33 39.85
CA LYS A 289 -10.63 -15.39 39.33
C LYS A 289 -9.79 -16.04 40.44
N SER A 290 -9.31 -15.26 41.40
CA SER A 290 -8.54 -15.77 42.55
C SER A 290 -9.41 -16.44 43.63
N ALA A 291 -10.71 -16.13 43.67
CA ALA A 291 -11.68 -16.73 44.59
C ALA A 291 -12.10 -18.15 44.17
N ILE A 292 -11.92 -18.51 42.90
CA ILE A 292 -12.13 -19.88 42.42
C ILE A 292 -11.08 -20.80 43.06
N LYS A 293 -11.54 -21.86 43.73
CA LYS A 293 -10.69 -22.85 44.40
C LYS A 293 -10.95 -24.24 43.84
N GLU A 294 -9.87 -24.99 43.60
CA GLU A 294 -9.92 -26.41 43.27
C GLU A 294 -9.91 -27.25 44.55
N GLY A 295 -10.63 -28.36 44.56
CA GLY A 295 -10.62 -29.31 45.67
C GLY A 295 -9.28 -30.01 45.83
N THR A 296 -8.99 -30.46 47.05
CA THR A 296 -7.76 -31.19 47.39
C THR A 296 -8.02 -32.54 48.02
N GLN A 297 -9.28 -32.97 48.15
CA GLN A 297 -9.63 -34.31 48.61
C GLN A 297 -9.18 -35.34 47.56
N SER A 298 -8.32 -36.26 47.99
CA SER A 298 -7.81 -37.37 47.16
C SER A 298 -8.86 -38.47 46.95
#